data_AF-A0A6M0F2U5-F1
#
_entry.id   AF-A0A6M0F2U5-F1
#
_cell.length_a   1.000
_cell.length_b   1.000
_cell.length_c   1.000
_cell.angle_alpha   90.00
_cell.angle_beta   90.00
_cell.angle_gamma   90.00
#
_symmetry.space_group_name_H-M   'P 1'
#
loop_
_entity.id
_entity.type
_entity.pdbx_description
1 polymer ?
#
loop_
_entity_poly.entity_id
_entity_poly.type
_entity_poly.pdbx_seq_one_letter_code
_entity_poly.pdbx_strand_id
1 'polypeptide(L)'
;MTTMTTVLTDVTGPMRSLQGNYLSAMPSSCVLHLQDCLRLVKDIHSHEQADQMYQALRDRLVVEQPDAVELMDMMWKTLVASYQSAALWEKLCQSEQQLTDRMVESHVQLQQSYYRLVQEQ
;
A
#
# COMPACT_ATOMS: atom_id res chain seq x y z
N MET A 1 20.10 22.10 57.80
CA MET A 1 20.65 22.84 56.64
C MET A 1 20.85 21.81 55.53
N THR A 2 20.24 21.82 54.34
CA THR A 2 19.37 22.77 53.64
C THR A 2 18.62 21.96 52.56
N THR A 3 17.46 22.47 52.21
CA THR A 3 16.38 21.99 51.31
C THR A 3 16.74 21.69 49.85
N MET A 4 15.92 20.78 49.27
CA MET A 4 15.28 20.81 47.93
C MET A 4 16.14 21.07 46.69
N THR A 5 15.96 20.27 45.62
CA THR A 5 15.46 20.77 44.33
C THR A 5 15.01 19.59 43.46
N THR A 6 13.73 19.59 43.09
CA THR A 6 13.14 18.83 41.99
C THR A 6 13.46 19.53 40.67
N VAL A 7 13.99 18.83 39.67
CA VAL A 7 13.98 19.22 38.24
C VAL A 7 13.85 17.90 37.46
N LEU A 8 12.64 17.46 37.12
CA LEU A 8 11.97 17.67 35.81
C LEU A 8 12.89 17.57 34.59
N THR A 9 12.45 16.73 33.64
CA THR A 9 12.75 16.77 32.20
C THR A 9 14.19 16.58 31.75
N ASP A 10 14.50 15.36 31.28
CA ASP A 10 15.22 15.21 30.02
C ASP A 10 14.77 13.92 29.31
N VAL A 11 13.70 14.05 28.52
CA VAL A 11 13.31 13.05 27.51
C VAL A 11 14.19 13.32 26.30
N THR A 12 15.50 13.08 26.38
CA THR A 12 16.41 13.14 25.23
C THR A 12 17.67 12.29 25.45
N GLY A 13 17.46 11.00 25.76
CA GLY A 13 18.52 9.99 25.67
C GLY A 13 18.89 9.68 24.20
N PRO A 14 20.17 9.41 23.89
CA PRO A 14 20.72 9.53 22.54
C PRO A 14 20.19 8.45 21.59
N MET A 15 19.43 8.89 20.58
CA MET A 15 19.21 8.18 19.31
C MET A 15 20.54 8.07 18.55
N ARG A 16 21.46 7.22 19.01
CA ARG A 16 22.73 6.95 18.31
C ARG A 16 23.39 5.64 18.76
N SER A 17 22.73 4.51 18.47
CA SER A 17 23.42 3.24 18.18
C SER A 17 22.40 2.15 17.84
N LEU A 18 21.66 2.33 16.75
CA LEU A 18 21.02 1.23 16.02
C LEU A 18 21.65 1.13 14.63
N GLN A 19 22.99 1.05 14.60
CA GLN A 19 23.72 0.33 13.56
C GLN A 19 24.18 -1.00 14.19
N GLY A 20 23.22 -1.80 14.63
CA GLY A 20 23.46 -3.21 14.88
C GLY A 20 23.58 -3.93 13.54
N ASN A 21 24.49 -4.88 13.46
CA ASN A 21 24.75 -5.75 12.31
C ASN A 21 23.55 -6.67 11.94
N TYR A 22 22.37 -6.14 11.65
CA TYR A 22 21.24 -6.95 11.17
C TYR A 22 21.27 -7.18 9.65
N LEU A 23 22.14 -6.48 8.92
CA LEU A 23 22.23 -6.55 7.46
C LEU A 23 23.25 -7.57 6.92
N SER A 24 24.04 -8.23 7.77
CA SER A 24 25.13 -9.10 7.28
C SER A 24 24.76 -10.57 7.08
N ALA A 25 23.51 -10.97 7.30
CA ALA A 25 23.11 -12.37 7.09
C ALA A 25 21.61 -12.52 6.79
N MET A 26 21.07 -11.73 5.87
CA MET A 26 19.95 -12.25 5.09
C MET A 26 20.57 -13.04 3.95
N PRO A 27 20.36 -14.38 3.86
CA PRO A 27 20.85 -15.13 2.72
C PRO A 27 20.25 -14.48 1.48
N SER A 28 21.07 -14.13 0.48
CA SER A 28 20.68 -13.39 -0.72
C SER A 28 19.45 -14.01 -1.43
N SER A 29 19.19 -15.30 -1.18
CA SER A 29 17.99 -16.04 -1.55
C SER A 29 16.69 -15.44 -0.98
N CYS A 30 16.62 -15.05 0.30
CA CYS A 30 15.39 -14.50 0.90
C CYS A 30 15.03 -13.13 0.31
N VAL A 31 16.03 -12.29 0.01
CA VAL A 31 15.82 -10.99 -0.64
C VAL A 31 15.31 -11.15 -2.06
N LEU A 32 15.82 -12.13 -2.81
CA LEU A 32 15.32 -12.44 -4.16
C LEU A 32 13.89 -12.99 -4.13
N HIS A 33 13.57 -13.90 -3.20
CA HIS A 33 12.20 -14.40 -3.04
C HIS A 33 11.22 -13.28 -2.62
N LEU A 34 11.67 -12.36 -1.77
CA LEU A 34 10.87 -11.17 -1.44
C LEU A 34 10.63 -10.31 -2.67
N GLN A 35 11.65 -10.10 -3.49
CA GLN A 35 11.54 -9.30 -4.70
C GLN A 35 10.58 -9.93 -5.71
N ASP A 36 10.55 -11.25 -5.81
CA ASP A 36 9.60 -11.96 -6.66
C ASP A 36 8.17 -11.91 -6.10
N CYS A 37 8.00 -12.03 -4.78
CA CYS A 37 6.70 -11.81 -4.13
C CYS A 37 6.19 -10.37 -4.36
N LEU A 38 7.09 -9.38 -4.25
CA LEU A 38 6.78 -7.97 -4.53
C LEU A 38 6.44 -7.72 -6.00
N ARG A 39 7.05 -8.47 -6.93
CA ARG A 39 6.71 -8.41 -8.35
C ARG A 39 5.32 -8.99 -8.62
N LEU A 40 4.94 -10.05 -7.91
CA LEU A 40 3.61 -10.68 -8.03
C LEU A 40 2.50 -9.81 -7.42
N VAL A 41 2.73 -9.13 -6.28
CA VAL A 41 1.70 -8.24 -5.68
C VAL A 41 1.27 -7.09 -6.59
N LYS A 42 2.10 -6.68 -7.55
CA LYS A 42 1.70 -5.69 -8.56
C LYS A 42 0.54 -6.15 -9.44
N ASP A 43 0.34 -7.46 -9.54
CA ASP A 43 -0.73 -8.06 -10.31
C ASP A 43 -1.89 -8.43 -9.37
N ILE A 44 -2.92 -7.57 -9.33
CA ILE A 44 -4.08 -7.64 -8.43
C ILE A 44 -4.80 -9.00 -8.51
N HIS A 45 -4.74 -9.67 -9.65
CA HIS A 45 -5.33 -10.99 -9.87
C HIS A 45 -4.54 -12.15 -9.25
N SER A 46 -3.30 -11.91 -8.82
CA SER A 46 -2.43 -12.92 -8.21
C SER A 46 -2.33 -12.79 -6.68
N HIS A 47 -3.20 -11.99 -6.05
CA HIS A 47 -3.14 -11.71 -4.60
C HIS A 47 -3.13 -12.98 -3.74
N GLU A 48 -3.94 -13.97 -4.08
CA GLU A 48 -4.00 -15.24 -3.35
C GLU A 48 -2.71 -16.06 -3.53
N GLN A 49 -2.13 -16.04 -4.73
CA GLN A 49 -0.87 -16.72 -5.03
C GLN A 49 0.32 -15.99 -4.38
N ALA A 50 0.31 -14.66 -4.35
CA ALA A 50 1.31 -13.83 -3.69
C ALA A 50 1.27 -14.01 -2.17
N ASP A 51 0.08 -14.07 -1.56
CA ASP A 51 -0.08 -14.37 -0.14
C ASP A 51 0.39 -15.79 0.20
N GLN A 52 0.10 -16.79 -0.64
CA GLN A 52 0.61 -18.16 -0.44
C GLN A 52 2.14 -18.23 -0.52
N MET A 53 2.76 -17.53 -1.48
CA MET A 53 4.22 -17.46 -1.59
C MET A 53 4.85 -16.70 -0.41
N TYR A 54 4.20 -15.63 0.04
CA TYR A 54 4.63 -14.88 1.22
C TYR A 54 4.52 -15.73 2.50
N GLN A 55 3.43 -16.49 2.69
CA GLN A 55 3.29 -17.41 3.81
C GLN A 55 4.37 -18.50 3.81
N ALA A 56 4.68 -19.08 2.65
CA ALA A 56 5.76 -20.06 2.54
C ALA A 56 7.15 -19.45 2.85
N LEU A 57 7.39 -18.18 2.50
CA LEU A 57 8.60 -17.45 2.87
C LEU A 57 8.63 -17.16 4.38
N ARG A 58 7.51 -16.73 4.94
CA ARG A 58 7.33 -16.43 6.36
C ARG A 58 7.60 -17.65 7.22
N ASP A 59 7.04 -18.81 6.87
CA ASP A 59 7.21 -20.05 7.63
C ASP A 59 8.67 -20.50 7.68
N ARG A 60 9.44 -20.23 6.62
CA ARG A 60 10.90 -20.47 6.60
C ARG A 60 11.64 -19.45 7.46
N LEU A 61 11.24 -18.18 7.39
CA LEU A 61 11.88 -17.09 8.12
C LEU A 61 11.64 -17.18 9.64
N VAL A 62 10.48 -17.71 10.08
CA VAL A 62 10.19 -17.97 11.50
C VAL A 62 11.20 -18.93 12.13
N VAL A 63 11.68 -19.91 11.36
CA VAL A 63 12.64 -20.91 11.84
C VAL A 63 14.05 -20.33 11.93
N GLU A 64 14.41 -19.44 11.00
CA GLU A 64 15.77 -18.90 10.90
C GLU A 64 15.99 -17.62 11.71
N GLN A 65 15.03 -16.69 11.68
CA GLN A 65 15.12 -15.35 12.27
C GLN A 65 13.74 -14.82 12.70
N PRO A 66 13.24 -15.19 13.89
CA PRO A 66 11.89 -14.83 14.36
C PRO A 66 11.69 -13.31 14.47
N ASP A 67 12.74 -12.56 14.82
CA ASP A 67 12.68 -11.10 14.97
C ASP A 67 12.46 -10.37 13.62
N ALA A 68 12.87 -10.97 12.50
CA ALA A 68 12.69 -10.39 11.17
C ALA A 68 11.28 -10.60 10.60
N VAL A 69 10.53 -11.56 11.14
CA VAL A 69 9.19 -11.94 10.67
C VAL A 69 8.17 -10.86 10.94
N GLU A 70 8.21 -10.24 12.12
CA GLU A 70 7.22 -9.23 12.50
C GLU A 70 7.34 -7.97 11.63
N LEU A 71 8.58 -7.54 11.35
CA LEU A 71 8.85 -6.43 10.44
C LEU A 71 8.39 -6.75 9.01
N MET A 72 8.67 -7.97 8.53
CA MET A 72 8.23 -8.45 7.23
C MET A 72 6.70 -8.46 7.10
N ASP A 73 6.00 -8.94 8.12
CA ASP A 73 4.53 -8.98 8.15
C ASP A 73 3.94 -7.58 8.10
N MET A 74 4.53 -6.64 8.84
CA MET A 74 4.11 -5.26 8.82
C MET A 74 4.29 -4.66 7.41
N MET A 75 5.46 -4.85 6.80
CA MET A 75 5.77 -4.34 5.47
C MET A 75 4.86 -4.94 4.39
N TRP A 76 4.60 -6.25 4.44
CA TRP A 76 3.72 -6.94 3.50
C TRP A 76 2.30 -6.37 3.54
N LYS A 77 1.73 -6.24 4.74
CA LYS A 77 0.37 -5.70 4.94
C LYS A 77 0.25 -4.28 4.41
N THR A 78 1.22 -3.41 4.73
CA THR A 78 1.21 -2.02 4.26
C THR A 78 1.30 -1.95 2.74
N LEU A 79 2.16 -2.77 2.14
CA LEU A 79 2.33 -2.82 0.70
C LEU A 79 1.05 -3.29 0.00
N VAL A 80 0.46 -4.40 0.45
CA VAL A 80 -0.82 -4.92 -0.07
C VAL A 80 -1.93 -3.86 0.00
N ALA A 81 -2.07 -3.21 1.16
CA ALA A 81 -3.09 -2.17 1.35
C ALA A 81 -2.89 -0.99 0.37
N SER A 82 -1.64 -0.61 0.08
CA SER A 82 -1.32 0.48 -0.85
C SER A 82 -1.73 0.14 -2.29
N TYR A 83 -1.46 -1.09 -2.75
CA TYR A 83 -1.84 -1.55 -4.09
C TYR A 83 -3.36 -1.66 -4.25
N GLN A 84 -4.05 -2.22 -3.26
CA GLN A 84 -5.52 -2.30 -3.27
C GLN A 84 -6.16 -0.91 -3.33
N SER A 85 -5.61 0.04 -2.57
CA SER A 85 -6.07 1.43 -2.57
C SER A 85 -5.88 2.09 -3.94
N ALA A 86 -4.70 1.92 -4.55
CA ALA A 86 -4.42 2.44 -5.88
C ALA A 86 -5.37 1.86 -6.94
N ALA A 87 -5.59 0.54 -6.91
CA ALA A 87 -6.53 -0.13 -7.81
C ALA A 87 -7.97 0.35 -7.66
N LEU A 88 -8.40 0.63 -6.42
CA LEU A 88 -9.72 1.16 -6.13
C LEU A 88 -9.87 2.58 -6.69
N TRP A 89 -8.87 3.43 -6.50
CA TRP A 89 -8.87 4.78 -7.07
C TRP A 89 -8.92 4.77 -8.59
N GLU A 90 -8.17 3.90 -9.24
CA GLU A 90 -8.21 3.75 -10.69
C GLU A 90 -9.62 3.37 -11.18
N LYS A 91 -10.25 2.37 -10.56
CA LYS A 91 -11.62 1.96 -10.89
C LYS A 91 -12.62 3.10 -10.68
N LEU A 92 -12.46 3.87 -9.61
CA LEU A 92 -13.33 5.01 -9.33
C LEU A 92 -13.21 6.08 -10.42
N CYS A 93 -11.98 6.47 -10.79
CA CYS A 93 -11.74 7.43 -11.86
C CYS A 93 -12.30 6.94 -13.21
N GLN A 94 -12.14 5.66 -13.53
CA GLN A 94 -12.74 5.08 -14.75
C GLN A 94 -14.27 5.16 -14.72
N SER A 95 -14.89 4.88 -13.57
CA SER A 95 -16.35 4.97 -13.43
C SER A 95 -16.85 6.42 -13.52
N GLU A 96 -16.10 7.37 -12.97
CA GLU A 96 -16.39 8.80 -13.04
C GLU A 96 -16.34 9.27 -14.50
N GLN A 97 -15.28 8.89 -15.23
CA GLN A 97 -15.14 9.22 -16.64
C GLN A 97 -16.32 8.71 -17.48
N GLN A 98 -16.72 7.44 -17.28
CA GLN A 98 -17.87 6.87 -17.98
C GLN A 98 -19.18 7.60 -17.67
N LEU A 99 -19.35 8.10 -16.45
CA LEU A 99 -20.54 8.85 -16.05
C LEU A 99 -20.53 10.23 -16.68
N THR A 100 -19.39 10.91 -16.68
CA THR A 100 -19.20 12.20 -17.37
C THR A 100 -19.50 12.08 -18.86
N ASP A 101 -18.97 11.06 -19.53
CA ASP A 101 -19.18 10.84 -20.97
C ASP A 101 -20.67 10.67 -21.29
N ARG A 102 -21.39 9.84 -20.50
CA ARG A 102 -22.85 9.66 -20.65
C ARG A 102 -23.63 10.94 -20.40
N MET A 103 -23.22 11.74 -19.43
CA MET A 103 -23.87 13.01 -19.13
C MET A 103 -23.71 14.00 -20.27
N VAL A 104 -22.50 14.10 -20.84
CA VAL A 104 -22.22 14.95 -22.01
C VAL A 104 -23.04 14.48 -23.21
N GLU A 105 -23.07 13.19 -23.48
CA GLU A 105 -23.86 12.61 -24.56
C GLU A 105 -25.35 12.94 -24.42
N SER A 106 -25.91 12.71 -23.23
CA SER A 106 -27.32 13.03 -22.93
C SER A 106 -27.63 14.51 -23.12
N HIS A 107 -26.72 15.40 -22.68
CA HIS A 107 -26.90 16.83 -22.83
C HIS A 107 -26.90 17.27 -24.30
N VAL A 108 -26.02 16.71 -25.13
CA VAL A 108 -25.99 16.96 -26.58
C VAL A 108 -27.28 16.48 -27.24
N GLN A 109 -27.75 15.27 -26.90
CA GLN A 109 -29.00 14.72 -27.44
C GLN A 109 -30.22 15.57 -27.05
N LEU A 110 -30.26 16.08 -25.82
CA LEU A 110 -31.32 16.98 -25.35
C LEU A 110 -31.31 18.29 -26.12
N GLN A 111 -30.14 18.91 -26.32
CA GLN A 111 -30.03 20.12 -27.14
C GLN A 111 -30.51 19.88 -28.57
N GLN A 112 -30.08 18.79 -29.21
CA GLN A 112 -30.52 18.44 -30.56
C GLN A 112 -32.04 18.22 -30.64
N SER A 113 -32.62 17.54 -29.66
CA SER A 113 -34.06 17.32 -29.58
C SER A 113 -34.83 18.63 -29.41
N TYR A 114 -34.32 19.53 -28.56
CA TYR A 114 -34.89 20.85 -28.37
C TYR A 114 -34.84 21.70 -29.65
N TYR A 115 -33.70 21.70 -30.35
CA TYR A 115 -33.58 22.41 -31.63
C TYR A 115 -34.56 21.89 -32.68
N ARG A 116 -34.74 20.56 -32.79
CA ARG A 116 -35.74 19.98 -33.70
C ARG A 116 -37.15 20.43 -33.35
N LEU A 117 -37.53 20.34 -32.07
CA LEU A 117 -38.86 20.73 -31.61
C LEU A 117 -39.18 22.19 -31.94
N VAL A 118 -38.21 23.10 -31.78
CA VAL A 118 -38.39 24.52 -32.10
C VAL A 118 -38.48 24.76 -33.61
N GLN A 119 -37.81 23.96 -34.45
CA GLN A 119 -37.89 24.08 -35.91
C GLN A 119 -39.19 23.52 -36.50
N GLU A 120 -39.86 22.60 -35.79
CA GLU A 120 -41.13 22.00 -36.21
C GLU A 120 -42.37 22.86 -35.85
N GLN A 121 -42.20 23.89 -35.01
CA GLN A 121 -43.23 24.87 -34.64
C GLN A 121 -43.22 26.10 -35.57
#